data_AF-A0A0W0ZPW0-F1
#
_entry.id   AF-A0A0W0ZPW0-F1
#
_cell.length_a   1.000
_cell.length_b   1.000
_cell.length_c   1.000
_cell.angle_alpha   90.00
_cell.angle_beta   90.00
_cell.angle_gamma   90.00
#
_symmetry.space_group_name_H-M   'P 1'
#
loop_
_entity.id
_entity.type
_entity.pdbx_description
1 polymer ?
#
loop_
_entity_poly.entity_id
_entity_poly.type
_entity_poly.pdbx_seq_one_letter_code
_entity_poly.pdbx_strand_id
1 'polypeptide(L)'
;MHVQELLHGILSKVLPHIHIKRIKALVNAVNSLLHGKKLSLTQLGRTMRGSAKERHCIRKMDRLLGNEKLHTEMDDYYKTLSDYYLSTLRRPILNVDWACVNKKKGLYILRASLALKGRGLVIYQKTYPLTLENSPKAHLDFLI
;
A
#
# COMPACT_ATOMS: atom_id res chain seq x y z
N MET A 1 -6.19 -4.57 -18.79
CA MET A 1 -5.20 -3.51 -18.49
C MET A 1 -4.22 -4.05 -17.45
N HIS A 2 -2.94 -4.12 -17.82
CA HIS A 2 -1.87 -4.94 -17.24
C HIS A 2 -1.37 -4.52 -15.84
N VAL A 3 -2.25 -4.51 -14.84
CA VAL A 3 -1.82 -4.27 -13.44
C VAL A 3 -0.85 -5.36 -12.96
N GLN A 4 -1.00 -6.59 -13.47
CA GLN A 4 -0.08 -7.69 -13.16
C GLN A 4 1.32 -7.49 -13.76
N GLU A 5 1.43 -7.06 -15.02
CA GLU A 5 2.75 -6.84 -15.64
C GLU A 5 3.40 -5.58 -15.08
N LEU A 6 2.61 -4.53 -14.82
CA LEU A 6 3.08 -3.31 -14.17
C LEU A 6 3.58 -3.62 -12.76
N LEU A 7 2.77 -4.24 -11.88
CA LEU A 7 3.18 -4.50 -10.50
C LEU A 7 4.24 -5.60 -10.40
N HIS A 8 4.08 -6.71 -11.11
CA HIS A 8 5.07 -7.79 -11.02
C HIS A 8 6.38 -7.41 -11.70
N GLY A 9 6.32 -6.84 -12.91
CA GLY A 9 7.49 -6.44 -13.69
C GLY A 9 8.26 -5.28 -13.06
N ILE A 10 7.57 -4.28 -12.52
CA ILE A 10 8.24 -3.15 -11.84
C ILE A 10 8.71 -3.56 -10.46
N LEU A 11 7.86 -4.17 -9.61
CA LEU A 11 8.27 -4.46 -8.23
C LEU A 11 9.37 -5.53 -8.15
N SER A 12 9.33 -6.57 -8.98
CA SER A 12 10.36 -7.61 -8.92
C SER A 12 11.72 -7.16 -9.48
N LYS A 13 11.74 -6.22 -10.43
CA LYS A 13 12.98 -5.67 -10.97
C LYS A 13 13.56 -4.56 -10.08
N VAL A 14 12.71 -3.77 -9.43
CA VAL A 14 13.14 -2.58 -8.67
C VAL A 14 13.38 -2.90 -7.18
N LEU A 15 12.85 -4.01 -6.64
CA LEU A 15 13.06 -4.43 -5.25
C LEU A 15 13.78 -5.79 -5.16
N PRO A 16 15.05 -5.90 -5.62
CA PRO A 16 15.77 -7.18 -5.68
C PRO A 16 16.08 -7.78 -4.30
N HIS A 17 16.12 -6.96 -3.25
CA HIS A 17 16.34 -7.39 -1.87
C HIS A 17 15.09 -7.98 -1.20
N ILE A 18 13.91 -7.73 -1.77
CA ILE A 18 12.66 -8.27 -1.25
C ILE A 18 12.41 -9.67 -1.83
N HIS A 19 12.10 -10.61 -0.94
CA HIS A 19 11.86 -11.98 -1.33
C HIS A 19 10.66 -12.10 -2.28
N ILE A 20 10.86 -12.72 -3.45
CA ILE A 20 9.86 -12.82 -4.53
C ILE A 20 8.49 -13.38 -4.09
N LYS A 21 8.45 -14.32 -3.14
CA LYS A 21 7.18 -14.83 -2.57
C LYS A 21 6.34 -13.74 -1.87
N ARG A 22 6.96 -12.75 -1.21
CA ARG A 22 6.23 -11.61 -0.60
C ARG A 22 5.63 -10.72 -1.67
N ILE A 23 6.41 -10.36 -2.69
CA ILE A 23 5.93 -9.61 -3.86
C ILE A 23 4.75 -10.34 -4.53
N LYS A 24 4.89 -11.64 -4.79
CA LYS A 24 3.80 -12.45 -5.37
C LYS A 24 2.56 -12.50 -4.47
N ALA A 25 2.72 -12.55 -3.15
CA ALA A 25 1.59 -12.53 -2.22
C ALA A 25 0.86 -11.17 -2.25
N LEU A 26 1.59 -10.07 -2.27
CA LEU A 26 1.04 -8.72 -2.40
C LEU A 26 0.32 -8.53 -3.74
N VAL A 27 0.94 -8.92 -4.86
CA VAL A 27 0.32 -8.86 -6.20
C VAL A 27 -0.96 -9.70 -6.24
N ASN A 28 -0.99 -10.87 -5.62
CA ASN A 28 -2.21 -11.66 -5.50
C ASN A 28 -3.32 -10.95 -4.73
N ALA A 29 -2.98 -10.30 -3.60
CA ALA A 29 -3.93 -9.48 -2.84
C ALA A 29 -4.49 -8.32 -3.67
N VAL A 30 -3.63 -7.60 -4.40
CA VAL A 30 -4.07 -6.51 -5.30
C VAL A 30 -4.99 -7.06 -6.39
N ASN A 31 -4.66 -8.19 -6.99
CA ASN A 31 -5.54 -8.83 -7.97
C ASN A 31 -6.90 -9.19 -7.35
N SER A 32 -6.92 -9.83 -6.18
CA SER A 32 -8.17 -10.12 -5.46
C SER A 32 -9.00 -8.86 -5.21
N LEU A 33 -8.35 -7.74 -4.87
CA LEU A 33 -9.01 -6.45 -4.66
C LEU A 33 -9.61 -5.89 -5.94
N LEU A 34 -8.86 -5.89 -7.05
CA LEU A 34 -9.34 -5.36 -8.33
C LEU A 34 -10.55 -6.13 -8.87
N HIS A 35 -10.58 -7.45 -8.65
CA HIS A 35 -11.72 -8.28 -9.04
C HIS A 35 -12.88 -8.15 -8.06
N GLY A 36 -12.59 -8.16 -6.76
CA GLY A 36 -13.58 -8.20 -5.70
C GLY A 36 -14.19 -6.85 -5.33
N LYS A 37 -13.48 -5.76 -5.61
CA LYS A 37 -13.81 -4.36 -5.27
C LYS A 37 -14.14 -4.12 -3.79
N LYS A 38 -13.79 -5.03 -2.88
CA LYS A 38 -13.90 -4.82 -1.42
C LYS A 38 -12.59 -5.14 -0.73
N LEU A 39 -12.16 -4.22 0.11
CA LEU A 39 -10.91 -4.29 0.87
C LEU A 39 -11.19 -4.81 2.29
N SER A 40 -11.53 -6.09 2.41
CA SER A 40 -11.61 -6.79 3.70
C SER A 40 -10.86 -8.11 3.64
N LEU A 41 -10.30 -8.56 4.77
CA LEU A 41 -9.57 -9.83 4.89
C LEU A 41 -10.32 -10.99 4.20
N THR A 42 -11.60 -11.15 4.57
CA THR A 42 -12.44 -12.25 4.09
C THR A 42 -12.78 -12.09 2.62
N GLN A 43 -13.09 -10.88 2.15
CA GLN A 43 -13.43 -10.69 0.74
C GLN A 43 -12.20 -10.90 -0.15
N LEU A 44 -11.03 -10.40 0.23
CA LEU A 44 -9.78 -10.61 -0.53
C LEU A 44 -9.43 -12.10 -0.64
N GLY A 45 -9.69 -12.88 0.41
CA GLY A 45 -9.52 -14.32 0.39
C GLY A 45 -10.53 -15.01 -0.53
N ARG A 46 -11.81 -14.61 -0.46
CA ARG A 46 -12.90 -15.16 -1.29
C ARG A 46 -12.74 -14.86 -2.78
N THR A 47 -12.22 -13.69 -3.13
CA THR A 47 -12.07 -13.25 -4.53
C THR A 47 -10.73 -13.66 -5.12
N MET A 48 -9.90 -14.38 -4.37
CA MET A 48 -8.64 -14.93 -4.85
C MET A 48 -8.89 -16.08 -5.82
N ARG A 49 -8.38 -15.93 -7.05
CA ARG A 49 -8.45 -16.98 -8.07
C ARG A 49 -7.46 -18.11 -7.79
N GLY A 50 -7.86 -19.34 -8.07
CA GLY A 50 -7.03 -20.54 -7.94
C GLY A 50 -7.84 -21.77 -7.50
N SER A 51 -7.17 -22.92 -7.40
CA SER A 51 -7.77 -24.19 -6.95
C SER A 51 -7.82 -24.35 -5.43
N ALA A 52 -7.23 -23.43 -4.68
CA ALA A 52 -7.20 -23.49 -3.22
C ALA A 52 -8.59 -23.22 -2.61
N LYS A 53 -8.94 -23.95 -1.55
CA LYS A 53 -10.21 -23.73 -0.83
C LYS A 53 -10.27 -22.32 -0.23
N GLU A 54 -11.46 -21.74 -0.15
CA GLU A 54 -11.73 -20.41 0.41
C GLU A 54 -11.01 -20.18 1.77
N ARG A 55 -11.15 -21.14 2.70
CA ARG A 55 -10.48 -21.07 4.02
C ARG A 55 -8.97 -20.87 3.92
N HIS A 56 -8.32 -21.52 2.96
CA HIS A 56 -6.87 -21.37 2.76
C HIS A 56 -6.52 -20.01 2.16
N CYS A 57 -7.33 -19.49 1.25
CA CYS A 57 -7.15 -18.15 0.68
C CYS A 57 -7.34 -17.05 1.72
N ILE A 58 -8.33 -17.17 2.61
CA ILE A 58 -8.52 -16.25 3.75
C ILE A 58 -7.30 -16.29 4.68
N ARG A 59 -6.83 -17.50 5.07
CA ARG A 59 -5.60 -17.64 5.88
C ARG A 59 -4.36 -17.08 5.19
N LYS A 60 -4.30 -17.11 3.87
CA LYS A 60 -3.20 -16.51 3.11
C LYS A 60 -3.22 -14.99 3.19
N MET A 61 -4.40 -14.36 3.13
CA MET A 61 -4.56 -12.91 3.36
C MET A 61 -4.24 -12.53 4.81
N ASP A 62 -4.65 -13.36 5.76
CA ASP A 62 -4.36 -13.15 7.18
C ASP A 62 -2.86 -13.13 7.44
N ARG A 63 -2.14 -14.15 6.94
CA ARG A 63 -0.67 -14.23 7.00
C ARG A 63 0.03 -13.09 6.25
N LEU A 64 -0.56 -12.58 5.17
CA LEU A 64 0.00 -11.44 4.44
C LEU A 64 -0.08 -10.16 5.29
N LEU A 65 -1.25 -9.90 5.89
CA LEU A 65 -1.47 -8.73 6.73
C LEU A 65 -0.67 -8.80 8.04
N GLY A 66 -0.41 -10.00 8.57
CA GLY A 66 0.44 -10.22 9.72
C GLY A 66 1.94 -10.39 9.41
N ASN A 67 2.39 -10.13 8.19
CA ASN A 67 3.79 -10.34 7.80
C ASN A 67 4.67 -9.17 8.24
N GLU A 68 5.36 -9.31 9.39
CA GLU A 68 6.25 -8.27 9.93
C GLU A 68 7.33 -7.82 8.95
N LYS A 69 7.92 -8.75 8.18
CA LYS A 69 8.93 -8.40 7.17
C LYS A 69 8.35 -7.54 6.05
N LEU A 70 7.09 -7.75 5.67
CA LEU A 70 6.43 -6.89 4.69
C LEU A 70 6.24 -5.47 5.24
N HIS A 71 5.91 -5.35 6.53
CA HIS A 71 5.73 -4.06 7.19
C HIS A 71 7.05 -3.27 7.30
N THR A 72 8.15 -3.95 7.64
CA THR A 72 9.49 -3.31 7.67
C THR A 72 9.98 -2.89 6.29
N GLU A 73 9.45 -3.49 5.23
CA GLU A 73 9.80 -3.19 3.84
C GLU A 73 8.87 -2.13 3.21
N MET A 74 7.85 -1.63 3.93
CA MET A 74 6.85 -0.72 3.34
C MET A 74 7.47 0.54 2.73
N ASP A 75 8.49 1.11 3.38
CA ASP A 75 9.17 2.30 2.89
C ASP A 75 9.90 2.03 1.57
N ASP A 76 10.45 0.83 1.36
CA ASP A 76 11.08 0.47 0.09
C ASP A 76 10.06 0.42 -1.06
N TYR A 77 8.85 -0.11 -0.80
CA TYR A 77 7.76 -0.10 -1.78
C TYR A 77 7.34 1.32 -2.12
N TYR A 78 7.15 2.19 -1.12
CA TYR A 78 6.76 3.57 -1.37
C TYR A 78 7.86 4.36 -2.07
N LYS A 79 9.13 4.18 -1.69
CA LYS A 79 10.27 4.82 -2.34
C LYS A 79 10.35 4.42 -3.81
N THR A 80 10.29 3.12 -4.09
CA THR A 80 10.27 2.58 -5.46
C THR A 80 9.15 3.17 -6.32
N LEU A 81 7.92 3.21 -5.78
CA LEU A 81 6.78 3.76 -6.51
C LEU A 81 6.91 5.28 -6.67
N SER A 82 7.37 5.98 -5.64
CA SER A 82 7.59 7.43 -5.68
C SER A 82 8.65 7.79 -6.71
N ASP A 83 9.79 7.11 -6.73
CA ASP A 83 10.85 7.30 -7.72
C ASP A 83 10.32 7.07 -9.14
N TYR A 84 9.51 6.03 -9.35
CA TYR A 84 8.89 5.76 -10.64
C TYR A 84 7.94 6.88 -11.10
N TYR A 85 7.07 7.38 -10.22
CA TYR A 85 6.10 8.41 -10.60
C TYR A 85 6.67 9.84 -10.62
N LEU A 86 7.64 10.14 -9.78
CA LEU A 86 8.16 11.50 -9.60
C LEU A 86 9.39 11.81 -10.46
N SER A 87 10.19 10.80 -10.84
CA SER A 87 11.44 11.02 -11.60
C SER A 87 11.26 11.73 -12.94
N THR A 88 10.07 11.63 -13.54
CA THR A 88 9.74 12.27 -14.82
C THR A 88 9.15 13.68 -14.67
N LEU A 89 8.87 14.12 -13.45
CA LEU A 89 8.17 15.37 -13.17
C LEU A 89 9.15 16.45 -12.69
N ARG A 90 9.26 17.54 -13.46
CA ARG A 90 10.16 18.66 -13.10
C ARG A 90 9.75 19.40 -11.81
N ARG A 91 8.45 19.50 -11.55
CA ARG A 91 7.87 20.21 -10.39
C ARG A 91 6.58 19.51 -9.93
N PRO A 92 6.69 18.38 -9.21
CA PRO A 92 5.51 17.69 -8.70
C PRO A 92 4.83 18.53 -7.62
N ILE A 93 3.50 18.58 -7.63
CA ILE A 93 2.69 19.19 -6.56
C ILE A 93 2.17 18.07 -5.68
N LEU A 94 2.54 18.11 -4.41
CA LEU A 94 2.15 17.10 -3.43
C LEU A 94 1.17 17.70 -2.42
N ASN A 95 0.01 17.07 -2.28
CA ASN A 95 -0.96 17.41 -1.26
C ASN A 95 -0.71 16.50 -0.06
N VAL A 96 -0.46 17.09 1.11
CA VAL A 96 -0.25 16.38 2.37
C VAL A 96 -1.40 16.69 3.29
N ASP A 97 -2.16 15.66 3.67
CA ASP A 97 -3.36 15.84 4.49
C ASP A 97 -3.62 14.65 5.42
N TRP A 98 -4.34 14.92 6.51
CA TRP A 98 -4.78 13.96 7.51
C TRP A 98 -6.13 13.36 7.13
N ALA A 99 -6.31 12.07 7.43
CA ALA A 99 -7.61 11.41 7.34
C ALA A 99 -7.84 10.45 8.50
N CYS A 100 -9.09 10.42 9.00
CA CYS A 100 -9.49 9.45 10.02
C CYS A 100 -9.71 8.07 9.37
N VAL A 101 -8.94 7.07 9.80
CA VAL A 101 -9.11 5.67 9.32
C VAL A 101 -10.11 4.93 10.21
N ASN A 102 -9.97 5.10 11.53
CA ASN A 102 -10.86 4.49 12.50
C ASN A 102 -10.96 5.35 13.74
N LYS A 103 -12.04 6.13 13.83
CA LYS A 103 -12.30 7.04 14.96
C LYS A 103 -12.38 6.30 16.30
N LYS A 104 -12.97 5.10 16.34
CA LYS A 104 -13.10 4.31 17.58
C LYS A 104 -11.75 3.83 18.12
N LYS A 105 -10.81 3.53 17.22
CA LYS A 105 -9.45 3.12 17.58
C LYS A 105 -8.47 4.31 17.66
N GLY A 106 -8.94 5.53 17.45
CA GLY A 106 -8.09 6.71 17.37
C GLY A 106 -6.98 6.57 16.32
N LEU A 107 -7.27 5.93 15.18
CA LEU A 107 -6.28 5.70 14.12
C LEU A 107 -6.49 6.68 12.97
N TYR A 108 -5.44 7.44 12.69
CA TYR A 108 -5.39 8.46 11.64
C TYR A 108 -4.27 8.13 10.66
N ILE A 109 -4.35 8.69 9.47
CA ILE A 109 -3.34 8.55 8.43
C ILE A 109 -2.94 9.93 7.95
N LEU A 110 -1.64 10.16 7.84
CA LEU A 110 -1.08 11.29 7.11
C LEU A 110 -0.68 10.78 5.73
N ARG A 111 -1.09 11.48 4.68
CA ARG A 111 -0.97 11.01 3.30
C ARG A 111 -0.42 12.11 2.41
N ALA A 112 0.64 11.80 1.68
CA ALA A 112 1.17 12.59 0.58
C ALA A 112 0.63 12.03 -0.75
N SER A 113 -0.04 12.88 -1.52
CA SER A 113 -0.59 12.52 -2.82
C SER A 113 -0.10 13.47 -3.90
N LEU A 114 0.42 12.92 -4.99
CA LEU A 114 0.71 13.67 -6.20
C LEU A 114 -0.59 14.17 -6.85
N ALA A 115 -0.68 15.47 -7.05
CA ALA A 115 -1.81 16.11 -7.70
C ALA A 115 -1.77 15.83 -9.22
N LEU A 116 -2.62 14.92 -9.68
CA LEU A 116 -2.87 14.67 -11.10
C LEU A 116 -4.24 15.24 -11.48
N LYS A 117 -4.43 15.62 -12.76
CA LYS A 117 -5.68 16.20 -13.25
C LYS A 117 -6.88 15.30 -12.87
N GLY A 118 -7.66 15.72 -11.87
CA GLY A 118 -8.88 15.05 -11.39
C GLY A 118 -8.70 13.95 -10.34
N ARG A 119 -7.48 13.63 -9.88
CA ARG A 119 -7.25 12.62 -8.83
C ARG A 119 -5.90 12.77 -8.13
N GLY A 120 -5.88 12.56 -6.82
CA GLY A 120 -4.64 12.37 -6.07
C GLY A 120 -4.10 10.95 -6.25
N LEU A 121 -2.83 10.81 -6.63
CA LEU A 121 -2.12 9.53 -6.56
C LEU A 121 -1.31 9.48 -5.26
N VAL A 122 -1.64 8.56 -4.37
CA VAL A 122 -0.89 8.39 -3.11
C VAL A 122 0.52 7.91 -3.42
N ILE A 123 1.52 8.69 -2.99
CA ILE A 123 2.94 8.35 -3.14
C ILE A 123 3.55 7.88 -1.82
N TYR A 124 3.03 8.38 -0.70
CA TYR A 124 3.42 7.94 0.65
C TYR A 124 2.28 8.16 1.64
N GLN A 125 2.16 7.28 2.61
CA GLN A 125 1.22 7.44 3.71
C GLN A 125 1.67 6.64 4.94
N LYS A 126 1.41 7.19 6.13
CA LYS A 126 1.76 6.57 7.41
C LYS A 126 0.65 6.79 8.43
N THR A 127 0.43 5.78 9.28
CA THR A 127 -0.63 5.81 10.29
C THR A 127 -0.10 6.31 11.63
N TYR A 128 -0.91 7.11 12.30
CA TYR A 128 -0.60 7.67 13.62
C TYR A 128 -1.79 7.50 14.57
N PRO A 129 -1.52 7.42 15.89
CA PRO A 129 -2.57 7.59 16.89
C PRO A 129 -3.13 9.02 16.87
N LEU A 130 -4.38 9.17 17.30
CA LEU A 130 -5.09 10.46 17.42
C LEU A 130 -4.29 11.50 18.22
N THR A 131 -3.56 11.07 19.24
CA THR A 131 -2.73 11.96 20.08
C THR A 131 -1.63 12.67 19.31
N LEU A 132 -1.29 12.21 18.09
CA LEU A 132 -0.29 12.79 17.22
C LEU A 132 -0.88 13.49 16.00
N GLU A 133 -2.21 13.53 15.85
CA GLU A 133 -2.89 14.27 14.78
C GLU A 133 -2.47 15.75 14.83
N ASN A 134 -2.09 16.31 13.68
CA ASN A 134 -1.59 17.69 13.56
C ASN A 134 -0.37 18.04 14.45
N SER A 135 0.35 17.04 14.98
CA SER A 135 1.53 17.29 15.79
C SER A 135 2.78 17.53 14.92
N PRO A 136 3.67 18.46 15.30
CA PRO A 136 4.97 18.64 14.63
C PRO A 136 5.81 17.36 14.62
N LYS A 137 5.70 16.55 15.68
CA LYS A 137 6.39 15.26 15.79
C LYS A 137 5.98 14.29 14.68
N ALA A 138 4.68 14.16 14.41
CA ALA A 138 4.20 13.31 13.33
C ALA A 138 4.61 13.85 11.96
N HIS A 139 4.56 15.16 11.75
CA HIS A 139 5.00 15.79 10.49
C HIS A 139 6.49 15.58 10.23
N LEU A 140 7.34 15.73 11.25
CA LEU A 140 8.78 15.44 11.12
C LEU A 140 9.02 13.96 10.82
N ASP A 141 8.38 13.05 11.56
CA ASP A 141 8.48 11.60 11.32
C ASP A 141 7.98 11.17 9.93
N PHE A 142 7.09 11.95 9.31
CA PHE A 142 6.55 11.67 7.98
C PHE A 142 7.47 12.10 6.82
N LEU A 143 8.42 12.99 7.08
CA LEU A 143 9.35 13.52 6.07
C LEU A 143 10.68 12.76 5.98
N ILE A 144 10.87 11.73 6.81
CA ILE A 144 12.13 10.99 6.99
C ILE A 144 12.09 9.67 6.21
#